data_AF-A0A8T7I5Z6-F1
#
_entry.id   AF-A0A8T7I5Z6-F1
#
_cell.length_a   1.000
_cell.length_b   1.000
_cell.length_c   1.000
_cell.angle_alpha   90.00
_cell.angle_beta   90.00
_cell.angle_gamma   90.00
#
_symmetry.space_group_name_H-M   'P 1'
#
loop_
_entity.id
_entity.type
_entity.pdbx_description
1 polymer ?
#
loop_
_entity_poly.entity_id
_entity_poly.type
_entity_poly.pdbx_seq_one_letter_code
_entity_poly.pdbx_strand_id
1 'polypeptide(L)' 'MTNTDKANKYASNRFSIAPMLDWTDRHCRYFHRLLTSETLLYTEMVTTGAIIHGKGDFLAYNEEE' A
#
# COMPACT_ATOMS: atom_id res chain seq x y z
N MET A 1 16.87 25.93 -10.17
CA MET A 1 16.74 25.49 -8.76
C MET A 1 15.26 25.42 -8.44
N THR A 2 14.65 24.27 -8.72
CA THR A 2 13.22 24.05 -8.62
C THR A 2 12.82 23.82 -7.16
N ASN A 3 12.16 24.84 -6.61
CA ASN A 3 11.34 24.90 -5.40
C ASN A 3 11.01 23.51 -4.79
N THR A 4 11.78 23.11 -3.77
CA THR A 4 11.74 21.79 -3.12
C THR A 4 10.86 21.76 -1.86
N ASP A 5 10.06 22.79 -1.61
CA ASP A 5 9.36 22.96 -0.33
C ASP A 5 7.86 23.19 -0.48
N LYS A 6 7.17 22.34 -1.23
CA LYS A 6 5.75 22.08 -0.93
C LYS A 6 5.69 20.95 0.09
N ALA A 7 6.07 21.26 1.33
CA ALA A 7 5.84 20.38 2.47
C ALA A 7 4.36 19.93 2.41
N ASN A 8 4.16 18.62 2.33
CA ASN A 8 2.85 18.00 2.19
C ASN A 8 1.94 18.55 3.31
N LYS A 9 0.98 19.40 2.93
CA LYS A 9 0.15 20.18 3.88
C LYS A 9 -0.80 19.29 4.68
N TYR A 10 -0.82 17.99 4.39
CA TYR A 10 -1.71 16.99 4.93
C TYR A 10 -0.91 15.76 5.35
N ALA A 11 -1.32 15.12 6.44
CA ALA A 11 -0.69 13.89 6.88
C ALA A 11 -0.86 12.78 5.82
N SER A 12 0.14 11.90 5.67
CA SER A 12 0.19 10.83 4.66
C SER A 12 -0.95 9.81 4.74
N ASN A 13 -1.79 9.90 5.76
CA ASN A 13 -2.97 9.11 6.05
C ASN A 13 -4.30 9.87 5.82
N ARG A 14 -4.25 11.04 5.17
CA ARG A 14 -5.48 11.76 4.77
C ARG A 14 -6.29 10.98 3.74
N PHE A 15 -5.62 10.20 2.89
CA PHE A 15 -6.24 9.37 1.88
C PHE A 15 -5.59 7.98 1.90
N SER A 16 -6.44 6.95 1.92
CA SER A 16 -6.01 5.57 1.99
C SER A 16 -6.92 4.65 1.19
N ILE A 17 -6.36 3.57 0.65
CA ILE A 17 -7.10 2.55 -0.08
C ILE A 17 -7.45 1.40 0.86
N ALA A 18 -8.74 1.12 1.02
CA ALA A 18 -9.23 0.09 1.92
C ALA A 18 -8.70 -1.30 1.55
N PRO A 19 -8.40 -2.18 2.53
CA PRO A 19 -8.06 -3.57 2.27
C PRO A 19 -9.29 -4.31 1.72
N MET A 20 -9.15 -4.92 0.55
CA MET A 20 -10.22 -5.65 -0.13
C MET A 20 -9.67 -7.00 -0.61
N LEU A 21 -10.25 -8.09 -0.12
CA LEU A 21 -9.88 -9.45 -0.52
C LEU A 21 -9.99 -9.60 -2.05
N ASP A 22 -9.01 -10.24 -2.67
CA ASP A 22 -8.92 -10.48 -4.12
C ASP A 22 -8.77 -9.22 -5.00
N TRP A 23 -8.82 -8.02 -4.40
CA TRP A 23 -8.72 -6.75 -5.13
C TRP A 23 -7.43 -6.00 -4.84
N THR A 24 -7.10 -5.76 -3.55
CA THR A 24 -5.89 -5.04 -3.16
C THR A 24 -4.64 -5.93 -3.15
N ASP A 25 -4.45 -6.69 -4.23
CA ASP A 25 -3.22 -7.43 -4.51
C ASP A 25 -2.08 -6.48 -4.94
N ARG A 26 -0.85 -7.00 -4.99
CA ARG A 26 0.36 -6.32 -5.48
C ARG A 26 0.11 -5.55 -6.78
N HIS A 27 -0.55 -6.17 -7.76
CA HIS A 27 -0.81 -5.53 -9.06
C HIS A 27 -1.71 -4.29 -8.94
N CYS A 28 -2.73 -4.35 -8.08
CA CYS A 28 -3.63 -3.24 -7.85
C CYS A 28 -2.92 -2.10 -7.10
N ARG A 29 -2.11 -2.44 -6.08
CA ARG A 29 -1.32 -1.45 -5.32
C ARG A 29 -0.28 -0.75 -6.20
N TYR A 30 0.39 -1.48 -7.09
CA TYR A 30 1.28 -0.89 -8.09
C TYR A 30 0.54 0.08 -9.02
N PHE A 31 -0.63 -0.32 -9.54
CA PHE A 31 -1.46 0.58 -10.35
C PHE A 31 -1.85 1.86 -9.59
N HIS A 32 -2.24 1.74 -8.33
CA HIS A 32 -2.53 2.90 -7.49
C HIS A 32 -1.31 3.79 -7.25
N ARG A 33 -0.11 3.22 -7.15
CA ARG A 33 1.13 4.00 -7.02
C ARG A 33 1.47 4.77 -8.31
N LEU A 34 1.13 4.25 -9.48
CA LEU A 34 1.22 5.00 -10.74
C LEU A 34 0.28 6.21 -10.79
N LEU A 35 -0.85 6.16 -10.06
CA LEU A 35 -1.79 7.27 -9.98
C LEU A 35 -1.36 8.33 -8.96
N THR A 36 -0.77 7.92 -7.83
CA THR A 36 -0.33 8.85 -6.77
C THR A 36 0.75 8.26 -5.85
N SER A 37 1.78 9.05 -5.54
CA SER A 37 2.83 8.72 -4.57
C SER A 37 2.42 8.90 -3.12
N GLU A 38 1.34 9.63 -2.84
CA GLU A 38 1.03 10.11 -1.49
C GLU A 38 -0.07 9.32 -0.78
N THR A 39 -0.69 8.33 -1.45
CA THR A 39 -1.77 7.52 -0.86
C THR A 39 -1.21 6.43 0.05
N LEU A 40 -1.88 6.19 1.17
CA LEU A 40 -1.63 5.03 2.02
C LEU A 40 -2.29 3.78 1.44
N LEU A 41 -1.51 2.74 1.20
CA LEU A 41 -1.98 1.47 0.63
C LEU A 41 -2.03 0.41 1.73
N TYR A 42 -3.16 -0.30 1.82
CA TYR A 42 -3.27 -1.49 2.66
C TYR A 42 -3.18 -2.74 1.78
N THR A 43 -2.55 -3.79 2.31
CA THR A 43 -2.53 -5.11 1.67
C THR A 43 -3.90 -5.76 1.76
N GLU A 44 -4.10 -6.86 1.03
CA GLU A 44 -5.27 -7.72 1.23
C GLU A 44 -5.43 -8.17 2.69
N MET A 45 -6.65 -8.51 3.07
CA MET A 45 -6.93 -9.05 4.39
C MET A 45 -6.33 -10.45 4.53
N VAL A 46 -5.29 -10.59 5.35
CA VAL A 46 -4.67 -11.87 5.67
C VAL A 46 -5.15 -12.35 7.04
N THR A 47 -5.62 -13.59 7.12
CA THR A 47 -6.08 -14.18 8.38
C THR A 47 -4.90 -14.58 9.26
N THR A 48 -5.05 -14.46 10.58
CA THR A 48 -4.01 -14.84 11.55
C THR A 48 -3.57 -16.30 11.41
N GLY A 49 -4.50 -17.21 11.07
CA GLY A 49 -4.18 -18.62 10.84
C GLY A 49 -3.24 -18.83 9.66
N ALA A 50 -3.43 -18.06 8.58
CA ALA A 50 -2.54 -18.08 7.41
C ALA A 50 -1.15 -17.49 7.72
N ILE A 51 -1.07 -16.45 8.56
CA ILE A 51 0.23 -15.90 8.99
C ILE A 51 1.02 -16.89 9.86
N ILE A 52 0.35 -17.59 10.79
CA ILE A 52 1.01 -18.48 11.75
C ILE A 52 1.36 -19.85 11.13
N HIS A 53 0.46 -20.41 10.32
CA HIS A 53 0.59 -21.78 9.82
C HIS A 53 0.83 -21.85 8.31
N GLY A 54 0.65 -20.75 7.58
CA GLY A 54 0.92 -20.68 6.16
C GLY A 54 2.41 -20.66 5.87
N LYS A 55 2.78 -21.17 4.70
CA LYS A 55 4.17 -21.17 4.21
C LYS A 55 4.46 -20.00 3.26
N GLY A 56 3.50 -19.10 3.07
CA GLY A 56 3.60 -17.96 2.17
C GLY A 56 4.12 -16.72 2.89
N ASP A 57 4.87 -15.89 2.17
CA ASP A 57 5.29 -14.58 2.66
C ASP A 57 4.20 -13.54 2.36
N PHE A 58 3.18 -13.51 3.21
CA PHE A 58 2.01 -12.63 3.06
C PHE A 58 2.30 -11.15 3.39
N LEU A 59 3.46 -10.87 3.98
CA LEU A 59 3.87 -9.52 4.40
C LEU A 59 5.12 -9.04 3.65
N ALA A 60 5.46 -9.70 2.54
CA ALA A 60 6.59 -9.34 1.71
C ALA A 60 6.49 -7.87 1.28
N TYR A 61 7.51 -7.09 1.63
CA TYR A 61 7.61 -5.72 1.17
C TYR A 61 7.97 -5.68 -0.32
N ASN A 62 7.37 -4.74 -1.06
CA ASN A 62 7.66 -4.50 -2.47
C ASN A 62 8.11 -3.05 -2.63
N GLU A 63 9.33 -2.83 -3.13
CA GLU A 63 9.89 -1.48 -3.33
C GLU A 63 9.23 -0.71 -4.48
N GLU A 64 8.56 -1.42 -5.40
CA GLU A 64 7.82 -0.80 -6.52
C GLU A 64 6.43 -0.29 -6.10
N GLU A 65 5.97 -0.67 -4.89
CA GLU A 65 4.76 -0.15 -4.22
C GLU A 65 5.08 0.97 -3.25
#